data_AF-A0A7Y1TPY9-F1
#
_entry.id   AF-A0A7Y1TPY9-F1
#
_cell.length_a   1.000
_cell.length_b   1.000
_cell.length_c   1.000
_cell.angle_alpha   90.00
_cell.angle_beta   90.00
_cell.angle_gamma   90.00
#
_symmetry.space_group_name_H-M   'P 1'
#
loop_
_entity.id
_entity.type
_entity.pdbx_description
1 polymer ?
#
loop_
_entity_poly.entity_id
_entity_poly.type
_entity_poly.pdbx_seq_one_letter_code
_entity_poly.pdbx_strand_id
1 'polypeptide(L)'
;MKNFISTIQDIWKIEELRNKIILTLGLMVVYRLAAQVPLPGIDPTQLSGLQNTTDSNNILGLLNAFTGGAFAQASVMALGIMPYISASIVVQLMGIAVPYLQKLQKEGASGQKKITQITRWLTVGILIIQAPTYIVSLPTLGIPPSAFLLGNGPMFWFSSIILLTAGTIFAMWLGEKITDKGIGNGISLLIMIGIIATFPSSFSQEMSSRINAGSGGILMV
;
A
#
# COMPACT_ATOMS: atom_id res chain seq x y z
N MET A 1 11.61 31.78 -7.39
CA MET A 1 10.19 31.37 -7.27
C MET A 1 9.37 31.54 -8.57
N LYS A 2 9.56 32.59 -9.38
CA LYS A 2 8.87 32.74 -10.69
C LYS A 2 9.05 31.55 -11.64
N ASN A 3 10.24 30.94 -11.63
CA ASN A 3 10.58 29.77 -12.47
C ASN A 3 9.82 28.49 -12.09
N PHE A 4 9.31 28.35 -10.86
CA PHE A 4 8.58 27.14 -10.45
C PHE A 4 7.11 27.22 -10.89
N ILE A 5 6.52 28.40 -10.75
CA ILE A 5 5.15 28.70 -11.17
C ILE A 5 5.04 28.69 -12.70
N SER A 6 6.04 29.23 -13.41
CA SER A 6 6.09 29.13 -14.88
C SER A 6 6.22 27.68 -15.35
N THR A 7 7.06 26.87 -14.68
CA THR A 7 7.20 25.44 -14.99
C THR A 7 5.88 24.68 -14.78
N ILE A 8 5.13 24.94 -13.71
CA ILE A 8 3.79 24.34 -13.51
C ILE A 8 2.82 24.79 -14.62
N GLN A 9 2.85 26.06 -15.00
CA GLN A 9 2.01 26.61 -16.05
C GLN A 9 2.36 26.02 -17.44
N ASP A 10 3.64 25.76 -17.70
CA ASP A 10 4.12 25.17 -18.96
C ASP A 10 3.85 23.66 -19.03
N ILE A 11 3.90 22.93 -17.89
CA ILE A 11 3.45 21.53 -17.79
C ILE A 11 1.96 21.42 -18.16
N TRP A 12 1.14 22.40 -17.77
CA TRP A 12 -0.29 22.43 -18.11
C TRP A 12 -0.59 22.81 -19.56
N LYS A 13 0.36 23.45 -20.27
CA LYS A 13 0.23 23.74 -21.71
C LYS A 13 0.51 22.52 -22.58
N ILE A 14 1.31 21.57 -22.10
CA ILE A 14 1.63 20.35 -22.85
C ILE A 14 0.53 19.32 -22.60
N GLU A 15 -0.34 19.13 -23.59
CA GLU A 15 -1.49 18.23 -23.52
C GLU A 15 -1.12 16.79 -23.14
N GLU A 16 0.02 16.29 -23.64
CA GLU A 16 0.50 14.94 -23.30
C GLU A 16 0.84 14.80 -21.81
N LEU A 17 1.55 15.78 -21.23
CA LEU A 17 1.89 15.80 -19.80
C LEU A 17 0.65 15.95 -18.93
N ARG A 18 -0.27 16.86 -19.29
CA ARG A 18 -1.55 17.03 -18.61
C ARG A 18 -2.33 15.72 -18.56
N ASN A 19 -2.44 15.01 -19.67
CA ASN A 19 -3.19 13.75 -19.75
C ASN A 19 -2.54 12.65 -18.90
N LYS A 20 -1.20 12.58 -18.85
CA LYS A 20 -0.48 11.65 -17.97
C LYS A 20 -0.73 11.97 -16.49
N ILE A 21 -0.68 13.25 -16.09
CA ILE A 21 -0.96 13.70 -14.71
C ILE A 21 -2.39 13.33 -14.31
N ILE A 22 -3.37 13.65 -15.15
CA ILE A 22 -4.79 13.36 -14.87
C ILE A 22 -5.02 11.87 -14.73
N LEU A 23 -4.42 11.05 -15.61
CA LEU A 23 -4.50 9.60 -15.52
C LEU A 23 -3.86 9.09 -14.21
N THR A 24 -2.67 9.57 -13.85
CA THR A 24 -2.02 9.19 -12.60
C THR A 24 -2.85 9.58 -11.38
N LEU A 25 -3.35 10.81 -11.30
CA LEU A 25 -4.22 11.27 -10.22
C LEU A 25 -5.53 10.48 -10.16
N GLY A 26 -6.18 10.23 -11.30
CA GLY A 26 -7.41 9.45 -11.37
C GLY A 26 -7.23 8.02 -10.85
N LEU A 27 -6.15 7.35 -11.26
CA LEU A 27 -5.81 6.02 -10.75
C LEU A 27 -5.52 6.04 -9.24
N MET A 28 -4.84 7.08 -8.73
CA MET A 28 -4.58 7.21 -7.29
C MET A 28 -5.86 7.45 -6.47
N VAL A 29 -6.85 8.18 -7.02
CA VAL A 29 -8.18 8.30 -6.40
C VAL A 29 -8.87 6.93 -6.33
N VAL A 30 -8.81 6.13 -7.40
CA VAL A 30 -9.38 4.77 -7.40
C VAL A 30 -8.71 3.88 -6.35
N TYR A 31 -7.38 3.94 -6.22
CA TYR A 31 -6.67 3.25 -5.14
C TYR A 31 -7.19 3.64 -3.76
N ARG A 32 -7.42 4.93 -3.54
CA ARG A 32 -7.88 5.46 -2.26
C ARG A 32 -9.29 5.00 -1.92
N LEU A 33 -10.19 5.00 -2.89
CA LEU A 33 -11.55 4.50 -2.72
C LEU A 33 -11.53 2.99 -2.41
N ALA A 34 -10.71 2.21 -3.11
CA ALA A 34 -10.56 0.79 -2.83
C ALA A 34 -10.01 0.51 -1.42
N ALA A 35 -9.05 1.33 -0.95
CA ALA A 35 -8.48 1.24 0.39
C ALA A 35 -9.46 1.54 1.53
N GLN A 36 -10.60 2.18 1.25
CA GLN A 36 -11.64 2.47 2.23
C GLN A 36 -12.73 1.38 2.27
N VAL A 37 -12.72 0.41 1.35
CA VAL A 37 -13.69 -0.68 1.33
C VAL A 37 -13.25 -1.76 2.33
N PRO A 38 -13.97 -1.96 3.45
CA PRO A 38 -13.63 -3.00 4.43
C PRO A 38 -13.88 -4.40 3.85
N LEU A 39 -13.18 -5.40 4.39
CA LEU A 39 -13.45 -6.79 4.05
C LEU A 39 -14.87 -7.20 4.50
N PRO A 40 -15.63 -7.91 3.65
CA PRO A 40 -16.95 -8.40 4.02
C PRO A 40 -16.81 -9.41 5.17
N GLY A 41 -17.50 -9.14 6.27
CA GLY A 41 -17.45 -9.94 7.49
C GLY A 41 -16.69 -9.27 8.64
N ILE A 42 -16.09 -8.09 8.43
CA ILE A 42 -15.47 -7.28 9.49
C ILE A 42 -16.29 -6.02 9.71
N ASP A 43 -16.64 -5.74 10.97
CA ASP A 43 -17.26 -4.48 11.37
C ASP A 43 -16.20 -3.37 11.47
N PRO A 44 -16.27 -2.33 10.61
CA PRO A 44 -15.29 -1.24 10.63
C PRO A 44 -15.36 -0.38 11.90
N THR A 45 -16.46 -0.44 12.66
CA THR A 45 -16.63 0.34 13.90
C THR A 45 -15.86 -0.25 15.09
N GLN A 46 -15.50 -1.53 15.00
CA GLN A 46 -14.83 -2.29 16.08
C GLN A 46 -13.32 -2.46 15.82
N LEU A 47 -12.74 -1.67 14.92
CA LEU A 47 -11.32 -1.73 14.53
C LEU A 47 -10.41 -0.84 15.39
N SER A 48 -10.94 -0.22 16.45
CA SER A 48 -10.19 0.66 17.35
C SER A 48 -8.99 -0.04 18.00
N GLY A 49 -9.08 -1.33 18.33
CA GLY A 49 -7.95 -2.12 18.83
C GLY A 49 -6.81 -2.28 17.81
N LEU A 50 -7.16 -2.48 16.53
CA LEU A 50 -6.18 -2.57 15.45
C LEU A 50 -5.52 -1.21 15.18
N GLN A 51 -6.31 -0.13 15.21
CA GLN A 51 -5.83 1.24 15.06
C GLN A 51 -4.85 1.61 16.18
N ASN A 52 -5.21 1.35 17.44
CA ASN A 52 -4.34 1.60 18.60
C ASN A 52 -3.01 0.81 18.51
N THR A 53 -3.07 -0.45 18.08
CA THR A 53 -1.87 -1.29 17.90
C THR A 53 -0.97 -0.74 16.80
N THR A 54 -1.58 -0.15 15.77
CA THR A 54 -0.89 0.43 14.62
C THR A 54 -0.32 1.82 14.90
N ASP A 55 -0.93 2.57 15.82
CA ASP A 55 -0.48 3.90 16.24
C ASP A 55 0.76 3.87 17.13
N SER A 56 1.03 2.73 17.79
CA SER A 56 2.33 2.50 18.40
C SER A 56 3.40 2.45 17.28
N ASN A 57 4.50 3.20 17.42
CA ASN A 57 5.63 3.39 16.46
C ASN A 57 6.41 2.09 16.10
N ASN A 58 5.70 0.99 15.94
CA ASN A 58 6.16 -0.34 15.61
C ASN A 58 6.10 -0.57 14.10
N ILE A 59 6.67 -1.69 13.66
CA ILE A 59 6.61 -2.18 12.28
C ILE A 59 5.18 -2.11 11.69
N LEU A 60 4.15 -2.37 12.50
CA LEU A 60 2.75 -2.33 12.06
C LEU A 60 2.29 -0.92 11.63
N GLY A 61 2.76 0.13 12.31
CA GLY A 61 2.50 1.52 11.92
C GLY A 61 3.10 1.87 10.56
N LEU A 62 4.31 1.38 10.27
CA LEU A 62 4.93 1.52 8.95
C LEU A 62 4.15 0.79 7.86
N LEU A 63 3.68 -0.45 8.13
CA LEU A 63 2.84 -1.19 7.21
C LEU A 63 1.53 -0.43 6.91
N ASN A 64 0.95 0.20 7.93
CA ASN A 64 -0.26 0.99 7.75
C ASN A 64 -0.03 2.29 6.97
N ALA A 65 1.07 2.99 7.22
CA ALA A 65 1.44 4.17 6.45
C ALA A 65 1.64 3.82 4.96
N PHE A 66 2.31 2.70 4.66
CA PHE A 66 2.56 2.27 3.27
C PHE A 66 1.30 1.79 2.55
N THR A 67 0.29 1.33 3.29
CA THR A 67 -1.02 0.95 2.76
C THR A 67 -2.03 2.10 2.82
N GLY A 68 -1.62 3.28 3.31
CA GLY A 68 -2.45 4.46 3.44
C GLY A 68 -3.59 4.34 4.46
N GLY A 69 -3.47 3.47 5.45
CA GLY A 69 -4.55 3.22 6.42
C GLY A 69 -5.39 1.98 6.12
N ALA A 70 -5.19 1.33 4.96
CA ALA A 70 -5.98 0.16 4.57
C ALA A 70 -5.74 -1.04 5.48
N PHE A 71 -4.52 -1.17 6.03
CA PHE A 71 -4.17 -2.22 6.99
C PHE A 71 -4.98 -2.07 8.28
N ALA A 72 -5.00 -0.87 8.89
CA ALA A 72 -5.74 -0.59 10.12
C ALA A 72 -7.27 -0.60 9.95
N GLN A 73 -7.76 -0.51 8.71
CA GLN A 73 -9.18 -0.59 8.38
C GLN A 73 -9.64 -1.99 7.94
N ALA A 74 -8.74 -2.98 7.95
CA ALA A 74 -9.02 -4.33 7.46
C ALA A 74 -9.72 -4.32 6.08
N SER A 75 -9.18 -3.51 5.16
CA SER A 75 -9.72 -3.30 3.82
C SER A 75 -9.39 -4.47 2.88
N VAL A 76 -10.13 -4.57 1.77
CA VAL A 76 -9.74 -5.40 0.61
C VAL A 76 -8.32 -5.11 0.11
N MET A 77 -7.80 -3.91 0.39
CA MET A 77 -6.42 -3.48 0.08
C MET A 77 -5.48 -3.54 1.28
N ALA A 78 -5.79 -4.29 2.35
CA ALA A 78 -5.04 -4.27 3.61
C ALA A 78 -3.55 -4.64 3.46
N LEU A 79 -3.21 -5.56 2.54
CA LEU A 79 -1.81 -5.89 2.22
C LEU A 79 -1.17 -4.88 1.25
N GLY A 80 -1.98 -4.07 0.59
CA GLY A 80 -1.56 -3.07 -0.39
C GLY A 80 -0.65 -3.66 -1.47
N ILE A 81 0.46 -2.97 -1.72
CA ILE A 81 1.47 -3.34 -2.74
C ILE A 81 2.68 -4.05 -2.10
N MET A 82 2.67 -4.24 -0.77
CA MET A 82 3.80 -4.81 -0.02
C MET A 82 4.23 -6.20 -0.52
N PRO A 83 3.33 -7.14 -0.83
CA PRO A 83 3.72 -8.45 -1.33
C PRO A 83 4.52 -8.35 -2.64
N TYR A 84 4.18 -7.38 -3.49
CA TYR A 84 4.91 -7.12 -4.73
C TYR A 84 6.27 -6.48 -4.48
N ILE A 85 6.35 -5.53 -3.53
CA ILE A 85 7.63 -4.91 -3.15
C ILE A 85 8.60 -5.99 -2.66
N SER A 86 8.15 -6.83 -1.73
CA SER A 86 8.93 -7.96 -1.23
C SER A 86 9.37 -8.89 -2.36
N ALA A 87 8.46 -9.27 -3.27
CA ALA A 87 8.80 -10.07 -4.43
C ALA A 87 9.86 -9.40 -5.32
N SER A 88 9.75 -8.09 -5.57
CA SER A 88 10.68 -7.36 -6.43
C SER A 88 12.08 -7.30 -5.83
N ILE A 89 12.20 -7.12 -4.51
CA ILE A 89 13.46 -7.15 -3.78
C ILE A 89 14.07 -8.56 -3.83
N VAL A 90 13.27 -9.60 -3.60
CA VAL A 90 13.74 -10.99 -3.71
C VAL A 90 14.28 -11.28 -5.11
N VAL A 91 13.56 -10.89 -6.17
CA VAL A 91 14.02 -11.09 -7.55
C VAL A 91 15.28 -10.26 -7.86
N GLN A 92 15.41 -9.05 -7.32
CA GLN A 92 16.62 -8.23 -7.47
C GLN A 92 17.82 -8.87 -6.77
N LEU A 93 17.65 -9.37 -5.54
CA LEU A 93 18.69 -10.07 -4.79
C LEU A 93 19.07 -11.40 -5.45
N MET A 94 18.10 -12.18 -5.91
CA MET A 94 18.33 -13.38 -6.71
C MET A 94 19.00 -13.03 -8.04
N GLY A 95 18.74 -11.85 -8.58
CA GLY A 95 19.46 -11.28 -9.71
C GLY A 95 20.96 -11.26 -9.49
N ILE A 96 21.44 -11.01 -8.28
CA ILE A 96 22.87 -11.01 -7.97
C ILE A 96 23.41 -12.45 -7.87
N ALA A 97 22.63 -13.39 -7.33
CA ALA A 97 23.06 -14.78 -7.11
C ALA A 97 22.90 -15.70 -8.34
N VAL A 98 21.93 -15.44 -9.22
CA VAL A 98 21.54 -16.34 -10.32
C VAL A 98 21.96 -15.75 -11.67
N PRO A 99 22.88 -16.39 -12.42
CA PRO A 99 23.40 -15.85 -13.67
C PRO A 99 22.35 -15.70 -14.78
N TYR A 100 21.28 -16.50 -14.75
CA TYR A 100 20.15 -16.35 -15.66
C TYR A 100 19.42 -15.01 -15.49
N LEU A 101 19.16 -14.61 -14.24
CA LEU A 101 18.51 -13.34 -13.94
C LEU A 101 19.44 -12.15 -14.25
N GLN A 102 20.76 -12.28 -14.04
CA GLN A 102 21.74 -11.27 -14.48
C GLN A 102 21.71 -11.06 -15.99
N LYS A 103 21.62 -12.15 -16.78
CA LYS A 103 21.52 -12.06 -18.24
C LYS A 103 20.25 -11.32 -18.66
N LEU A 104 19.11 -11.67 -18.06
CA LEU A 104 17.85 -10.96 -18.29
C LEU A 104 17.94 -9.47 -17.94
N GLN A 105 18.61 -9.10 -16.86
CA GLN A 105 18.83 -7.68 -16.53
C GLN A 105 19.64 -6.94 -17.60
N LYS A 106 20.55 -7.63 -18.30
CA LYS A 106 21.40 -7.09 -19.38
C LYS A 106 20.70 -7.05 -20.75
N GLU A 107 19.60 -7.79 -20.94
CA GLU A 107 18.81 -7.83 -22.19
C GLU A 107 17.92 -6.58 -22.42
N GLY A 108 18.06 -5.54 -21.60
CA GLY A 108 17.34 -4.28 -21.75
C GLY A 108 15.82 -4.42 -21.58
N ALA A 109 15.03 -3.79 -22.46
CA ALA A 109 13.57 -3.70 -22.31
C ALA A 109 12.84 -5.06 -22.37
N SER A 110 13.36 -6.02 -23.14
CA SER A 110 12.77 -7.36 -23.24
C SER A 110 12.99 -8.17 -21.94
N GLY A 111 14.20 -8.10 -21.40
CA GLY A 111 14.56 -8.76 -20.16
C GLY A 111 13.85 -8.17 -18.94
N GLN A 112 13.67 -6.85 -18.89
CA GLN A 112 12.88 -6.19 -17.84
C GLN A 112 11.44 -6.69 -17.80
N LYS A 113 10.79 -6.87 -18.96
CA LYS A 113 9.43 -7.45 -19.01
C LYS A 113 9.38 -8.87 -18.44
N LYS A 114 10.37 -9.71 -18.71
CA LYS A 114 10.46 -11.07 -18.14
C LYS A 114 10.66 -11.03 -16.63
N ILE A 115 11.51 -10.13 -16.13
CA ILE A 115 11.72 -9.94 -14.69
C ILE A 115 10.41 -9.51 -14.01
N THR A 116 9.67 -8.56 -14.58
CA THR A 116 8.36 -8.15 -14.06
C THR A 116 7.38 -9.32 -14.02
N GLN A 117 7.35 -10.18 -15.04
CA GLN A 117 6.52 -11.39 -15.03
C GLN A 117 6.92 -12.34 -13.90
N ILE A 118 8.22 -12.58 -13.70
CA ILE A 118 8.72 -13.42 -12.60
C ILE A 118 8.29 -12.83 -11.24
N THR A 119 8.49 -11.52 -11.05
CA THR A 119 8.06 -10.82 -9.83
C THR A 119 6.56 -10.96 -9.60
N ARG A 120 5.74 -10.90 -10.65
CA ARG A 120 4.28 -11.08 -10.56
C ARG A 120 3.92 -12.48 -10.06
N TRP A 121 4.49 -13.52 -10.65
CA TRP A 121 4.26 -14.90 -10.21
C TRP A 121 4.73 -15.13 -8.77
N LEU A 122 5.88 -14.56 -8.41
CA LEU A 122 6.38 -14.64 -7.04
C LEU A 122 5.46 -13.90 -6.06
N THR A 123 4.90 -12.76 -6.44
CA THR A 123 3.94 -12.00 -5.63
C THR A 123 2.71 -12.83 -5.31
N VAL A 124 2.15 -13.53 -6.30
CA VAL A 124 1.02 -14.45 -6.10
C VAL A 124 1.40 -15.57 -5.14
N GLY A 125 2.61 -16.14 -5.28
CA GLY A 125 3.13 -17.14 -4.35
C GLY A 125 3.24 -16.64 -2.90
N ILE A 126 3.71 -15.41 -2.70
CA ILE A 126 3.79 -14.78 -1.38
C ILE A 126 2.38 -14.55 -0.80
N LEU A 127 1.42 -14.12 -1.63
CA LEU A 127 0.04 -13.87 -1.20
C LEU A 127 -0.67 -15.11 -0.68
N ILE A 128 -0.37 -16.30 -1.24
CA ILE A 128 -0.93 -17.57 -0.76
C ILE A 128 -0.62 -17.79 0.73
N ILE A 129 0.51 -17.30 1.21
CA ILE A 129 0.93 -17.42 2.61
C ILE A 129 0.52 -16.17 3.41
N GLN A 130 0.72 -14.98 2.87
CA GLN A 130 0.47 -13.72 3.57
C GLN A 130 -1.01 -13.43 3.80
N ALA A 131 -1.90 -13.73 2.85
CA ALA A 131 -3.33 -13.44 3.02
C ALA A 131 -3.97 -14.25 4.17
N PRO A 132 -3.75 -15.58 4.29
CA PRO A 132 -4.19 -16.33 5.46
C PRO A 132 -3.52 -15.85 6.75
N THR A 133 -2.22 -15.55 6.71
CA THR A 133 -1.48 -15.07 7.90
C THR A 133 -2.06 -13.76 8.44
N TYR A 134 -2.45 -12.85 7.55
CA TYR A 134 -3.11 -11.61 7.94
C TYR A 134 -4.47 -11.86 8.62
N ILE A 135 -5.29 -12.76 8.07
CA ILE A 135 -6.60 -13.09 8.67
C ILE A 135 -6.44 -13.70 10.07
N VAL A 136 -5.46 -14.59 10.26
CA VAL A 136 -5.16 -15.21 11.56
C VAL A 136 -4.64 -14.18 12.58
N SER A 137 -3.91 -13.16 12.13
CA SER A 137 -3.37 -12.16 13.04
C SER A 137 -4.42 -11.13 13.48
N LEU A 138 -5.53 -10.96 12.76
CA LEU A 138 -6.57 -9.99 13.11
C LEU A 138 -7.05 -10.05 14.58
N PRO A 139 -7.42 -11.22 15.16
CA PRO A 139 -7.82 -11.29 16.56
C PRO A 139 -6.67 -10.97 17.52
N THR A 140 -5.44 -11.38 17.19
CA THR A 140 -4.25 -11.12 18.01
C THR A 140 -3.83 -9.65 17.99
N LEU A 141 -4.21 -8.92 16.94
CA LEU A 141 -3.96 -7.49 16.77
C LEU A 141 -5.04 -6.62 17.42
N GLY A 142 -5.88 -7.20 18.29
CA GLY A 142 -6.85 -6.47 19.12
C GLY A 142 -8.23 -6.33 18.50
N ILE A 143 -8.54 -7.05 17.42
CA ILE A 143 -9.91 -7.11 16.89
C ILE A 143 -10.74 -8.08 17.75
N PRO A 144 -11.82 -7.61 18.40
CA PRO A 144 -12.64 -8.48 19.23
C PRO A 144 -13.39 -9.51 18.36
N PRO A 145 -13.68 -10.72 18.89
CA PRO A 145 -14.45 -11.74 18.17
C PRO A 145 -15.82 -11.25 17.66
N SER A 146 -16.40 -10.24 18.32
CA SER A 146 -17.66 -9.59 17.94
C SER A 146 -17.57 -8.75 16.66
N ALA A 147 -16.37 -8.38 16.22
CA ALA A 147 -16.18 -7.67 14.96
C ALA A 147 -16.33 -8.58 13.73
N PHE A 148 -16.30 -9.91 13.92
CA PHE A 148 -16.50 -10.89 12.84
C PHE A 148 -18.00 -11.13 12.64
N LEU A 149 -18.64 -10.29 11.82
CA LEU A 149 -20.09 -10.29 11.57
C LEU A 149 -20.60 -11.62 10.96
N LEU A 150 -19.76 -12.32 10.21
CA LEU A 150 -20.06 -13.60 9.57
C LEU A 150 -19.54 -14.80 10.38
N GLY A 151 -18.95 -14.57 11.56
CA GLY A 151 -18.18 -15.55 12.31
C GLY A 151 -16.85 -15.92 11.63
N ASN A 152 -16.02 -16.71 12.31
CA ASN A 152 -14.73 -17.18 11.79
C ASN A 152 -14.87 -18.48 10.95
N GLY A 153 -15.92 -18.55 10.13
CA GLY A 153 -16.23 -19.74 9.33
C GLY A 153 -15.32 -19.89 8.10
N PRO A 154 -15.26 -21.09 7.50
CA PRO A 154 -14.48 -21.31 6.27
C PRO A 154 -14.92 -20.39 5.12
N MET A 155 -16.21 -20.02 5.06
CA MET A 155 -16.73 -19.07 4.06
C MET A 155 -16.04 -17.71 4.13
N PHE A 156 -15.85 -17.16 5.35
CA PHE A 156 -15.16 -15.88 5.57
C PHE A 156 -13.69 -15.96 5.18
N TRP A 157 -13.03 -17.08 5.50
CA TRP A 157 -11.65 -17.31 5.13
C TRP A 157 -11.45 -17.34 3.61
N PHE A 158 -12.25 -18.16 2.91
CA PHE A 158 -12.17 -18.26 1.45
C PHE A 158 -12.49 -16.93 0.77
N SER A 159 -13.55 -16.23 1.19
CA SER A 159 -13.89 -14.92 0.61
C SER A 159 -12.81 -13.87 0.88
N SER A 160 -12.28 -13.82 2.09
CA SER A 160 -11.27 -12.82 2.49
C SER A 160 -9.93 -13.07 1.80
N ILE A 161 -9.48 -14.32 1.68
CA ILE A 161 -8.23 -14.65 0.95
C ILE A 161 -8.35 -14.23 -0.51
N ILE A 162 -9.47 -14.55 -1.16
CA ILE A 162 -9.70 -14.18 -2.56
C ILE A 162 -9.74 -12.66 -2.72
N LEU A 163 -10.44 -11.94 -1.84
CA LEU A 163 -10.55 -10.48 -1.90
C LEU A 163 -9.22 -9.78 -1.62
N LEU A 164 -8.46 -10.23 -0.62
CA LEU A 164 -7.12 -9.70 -0.32
C LEU A 164 -6.16 -9.94 -1.49
N THR A 165 -6.20 -11.14 -2.07
CA THR A 165 -5.37 -11.49 -3.22
C THR A 165 -5.76 -10.64 -4.44
N ALA A 166 -7.05 -10.52 -4.72
CA ALA A 166 -7.57 -9.69 -5.80
C ALA A 166 -7.23 -8.22 -5.59
N GLY A 167 -7.34 -7.71 -4.36
CA GLY A 167 -6.99 -6.34 -3.99
C GLY A 167 -5.51 -6.04 -4.21
N THR A 168 -4.60 -6.92 -3.77
CA THR A 168 -3.16 -6.73 -4.03
C THR A 168 -2.83 -6.82 -5.52
N ILE A 169 -3.42 -7.76 -6.26
CA ILE A 169 -3.21 -7.85 -7.72
C ILE A 169 -3.72 -6.59 -8.41
N PHE A 170 -4.87 -6.06 -7.97
CA PHE A 170 -5.41 -4.79 -8.45
C PHE A 170 -4.48 -3.61 -8.13
N ALA A 171 -3.91 -3.55 -6.93
CA ALA A 171 -2.93 -2.54 -6.54
C ALA A 171 -1.68 -2.58 -7.42
N MET A 172 -1.15 -3.78 -7.66
CA MET A 172 -0.01 -4.01 -8.53
C MET A 172 -0.32 -3.59 -9.96
N TRP A 173 -1.46 -4.02 -10.51
CA TRP A 173 -1.90 -3.63 -11.85
C TRP A 173 -2.00 -2.11 -12.00
N LEU A 174 -2.52 -1.43 -10.98
CA LEU A 174 -2.64 0.02 -10.95
C LEU A 174 -1.26 0.69 -10.99
N GLY A 175 -0.32 0.22 -10.18
CA GLY A 175 1.06 0.72 -10.14
C GLY A 175 1.79 0.52 -11.47
N GLU A 176 1.61 -0.64 -12.11
CA GLU A 176 2.14 -0.91 -13.45
C GLU A 176 1.49 0.02 -14.50
N LYS A 177 0.17 0.24 -14.44
CA LYS A 177 -0.52 1.15 -15.38
C LYS A 177 -0.07 2.60 -15.24
N ILE A 178 0.19 3.06 -14.02
CA ILE A 178 0.77 4.39 -13.78
C ILE A 178 2.20 4.46 -14.34
N THR A 179 2.99 3.38 -14.24
CA THR A 179 4.35 3.35 -14.79
C THR A 179 4.36 3.37 -16.32
N ASP A 180 3.44 2.65 -16.96
CA ASP A 180 3.36 2.57 -18.43
C ASP A 180 2.81 3.85 -19.08
N LYS A 181 1.73 4.40 -18.51
CA LYS A 181 0.95 5.49 -19.14
C LYS A 181 0.96 6.80 -18.35
N GLY A 182 1.41 6.77 -17.11
CA GLY A 182 1.45 7.92 -16.22
C GLY A 182 2.83 8.55 -16.14
N ILE A 183 3.16 9.07 -14.97
CA ILE A 183 4.43 9.74 -14.70
C ILE A 183 5.20 8.99 -13.63
N GLY A 184 6.49 8.76 -13.88
CA GLY A 184 7.40 8.16 -12.91
C GLY A 184 7.13 6.68 -12.63
N ASN A 185 7.50 6.23 -11.44
CA ASN A 185 7.25 4.86 -10.99
C ASN A 185 5.93 4.81 -10.20
N GLY A 186 4.93 4.16 -10.79
CA GLY A 186 3.59 4.08 -10.21
C GLY A 186 3.55 3.40 -8.86
N ILE A 187 4.41 2.41 -8.62
CA ILE A 187 4.46 1.71 -7.33
C ILE A 187 4.99 2.64 -6.24
N SER A 188 6.07 3.38 -6.54
CA SER A 188 6.60 4.38 -5.61
C SER A 188 5.60 5.49 -5.33
N LEU A 189 4.86 5.94 -6.34
CA LEU A 189 3.82 6.96 -6.17
C LEU A 189 2.65 6.48 -5.29
N LEU A 190 2.22 5.22 -5.44
CA LEU A 190 1.17 4.66 -4.60
C LEU A 190 1.58 4.59 -3.12
N ILE A 191 2.82 4.21 -2.82
CA ILE A 191 3.36 4.22 -1.45
C ILE A 191 3.42 5.65 -0.91
N MET A 192 3.98 6.58 -1.70
CA MET A 192 4.13 7.98 -1.32
C MET A 192 2.77 8.58 -0.95
N ILE A 193 1.73 8.33 -1.74
CA ILE A 193 0.40 8.85 -1.47
C ILE A 193 -0.25 8.18 -0.26
N GLY A 194 0.04 6.90 -0.02
CA GLY A 194 -0.36 6.22 1.21
C GLY A 194 0.18 6.93 2.45
N ILE A 195 1.49 7.19 2.47
CA ILE A 195 2.16 7.87 3.59
C ILE A 195 1.63 9.30 3.77
N ILE A 196 1.50 10.05 2.67
CA ILE A 196 0.97 11.42 2.71
C ILE A 196 -0.46 11.43 3.24
N ALA A 197 -1.27 10.40 2.95
CA ALA A 197 -2.64 10.32 3.44
C ALA A 197 -2.74 10.06 4.96
N THR A 198 -1.77 9.33 5.54
CA THR A 198 -1.70 9.09 7.00
C THR A 198 -0.95 10.18 7.77
N PHE A 199 -0.16 10.99 7.07
CA PHE A 199 0.66 12.04 7.70
C PHE A 199 -0.16 13.07 8.51
N PRO A 200 -1.28 13.63 8.02
CA PRO A 200 -2.06 14.61 8.79
C PRO A 200 -2.62 14.03 10.10
N SER A 201 -3.12 12.80 10.08
CA SER A 201 -3.65 12.14 11.28
C SER A 201 -2.54 11.88 12.28
N SER A 202 -1.40 11.32 11.86
CA SER A 202 -0.25 11.08 12.73
C SER A 202 0.32 12.37 13.31
N PHE A 203 0.39 13.44 12.52
CA PHE A 203 0.82 14.76 12.99
C PHE A 203 -0.14 15.34 14.03
N SER A 204 -1.46 15.23 13.80
CA SER A 204 -2.47 15.71 14.76
C SER A 204 -2.46 14.93 16.08
N GLN A 205 -2.19 13.62 16.00
CA GLN A 205 -2.10 12.73 17.15
C GLN A 205 -0.84 13.03 17.97
N GLU A 206 0.31 13.24 17.32
CA GLU A 206 1.56 13.64 17.97
C GLU A 206 1.46 15.04 18.58
N MET A 207 0.80 15.98 17.89
CA MET A 207 0.54 17.31 18.44
C MET A 207 -0.36 17.22 19.68
N SER A 208 -1.43 16.42 19.63
CA SER A 208 -2.36 16.25 20.75
C SER A 208 -1.72 15.50 21.92
N SER A 209 -0.88 14.49 21.67
CA SER A 209 -0.16 13.76 22.72
C SER A 209 0.81 14.69 23.45
N ARG A 210 1.55 15.54 22.72
CA ARG A 210 2.46 16.54 23.30
C ARG A 210 1.74 17.65 24.06
N ILE A 211 0.57 18.08 23.59
CA ILE A 211 -0.25 19.09 24.28
C ILE A 211 -0.88 18.52 25.55
N ASN A 212 -1.33 17.26 25.54
CA ASN A 212 -2.01 16.64 26.68
C ASN A 212 -1.05 16.01 27.71
N ALA A 213 0.19 15.66 27.34
CA ALA A 213 1.18 15.05 28.24
C ALA A 213 1.86 16.02 29.23
N GLY A 214 1.47 17.29 29.24
CA GLY A 214 1.70 18.20 30.37
C GLY A 214 2.57 19.41 30.07
N SER A 215 2.04 20.61 30.38
CA SER A 215 2.75 21.76 30.97
C SER A 215 4.26 21.89 30.66
N GLY A 216 4.67 21.94 29.39
CA GLY A 216 6.11 21.93 29.10
C GLY A 216 6.51 22.05 27.64
N GLY A 217 6.04 23.09 26.94
CA GLY A 217 6.72 23.63 25.76
C GLY A 217 6.75 22.77 24.48
N ILE A 218 6.74 23.44 23.33
CA ILE A 218 6.65 22.85 21.99
C ILE A 218 7.97 22.13 21.58
N LEU A 219 8.99 22.08 22.43
CA LEU A 219 10.33 21.63 22.06
C LEU A 219 10.99 20.85 23.21
N MET A 220 11.06 19.53 23.06
CA MET A 220 12.24 18.78 23.49
C MET A 220 12.71 17.95 22.30
N VAL A 221 13.94 18.26 21.89
CA VAL A 221 14.82 17.51 20.98
C VAL A 221 15.15 16.16 21.60
#